data_AF-A0A957LSH7-F1
#
_entry.id   AF-A0A957LSH7-F1
#
_cell.length_a   1.000
_cell.length_b   1.000
_cell.length_c   1.000
_cell.angle_alpha   90.00
_cell.angle_beta   90.00
_cell.angle_gamma   90.00
#
_symmetry.space_group_name_H-M   'P 1'
#
loop_
_entity.id
_entity.type
_entity.pdbx_description
1 polymer ?
#
loop_
_entity_poly.entity_id
_entity_poly.type
_entity_poly.pdbx_seq_one_letter_code
_entity_poly.pdbx_strand_id
1 'polypeptide(L)'
;MNKRDALLDLIHGRAALDYTPAAFFLHFDPAYHEGRPAVDKHLEYFRATGMDFVKIQYEQHLPPVPAIAQAGDWAQIPRYPESFFDPTVRVVEGLVQAMHDEALVVLTLYSPFMLAMQ
;
A
#
# COMPACT_ATOMS: atom_id res chain seq x y z
N MET A 1 11.25 -9.11 19.62
CA MET A 1 11.17 -9.09 18.16
C MET A 1 9.96 -8.25 17.80
N ASN A 2 10.09 -7.25 16.95
CA ASN A 2 8.93 -6.47 16.47
C ASN A 2 8.20 -7.28 15.37
N LYS A 3 7.00 -6.83 14.97
CA LYS A 3 6.21 -7.52 13.93
C LYS A 3 6.91 -7.47 12.57
N ARG A 4 7.67 -6.40 12.30
CA ARG A 4 8.49 -6.25 11.09
C ARG A 4 9.51 -7.38 10.93
N ASP A 5 10.38 -7.57 11.92
CA ASP A 5 11.45 -8.56 11.91
C ASP A 5 10.88 -9.97 11.91
N ALA A 6 9.81 -10.21 12.69
CA ALA A 6 9.08 -11.48 12.71
C ALA A 6 8.58 -11.88 11.31
N LEU A 7 7.99 -10.94 10.57
CA LEU A 7 7.53 -11.19 9.20
C LEU A 7 8.68 -11.38 8.22
N LEU A 8 9.74 -10.58 8.31
CA LEU A 8 10.91 -10.72 7.43
C LEU A 8 11.62 -12.05 7.66
N ASP A 9 11.76 -12.50 8.91
CA ASP A 9 12.34 -13.79 9.24
C ASP A 9 11.48 -14.95 8.74
N LEU A 10 10.15 -14.85 8.86
CA LEU A 10 9.22 -15.82 8.31
C LEU A 10 9.35 -15.93 6.79
N ILE A 11 9.30 -14.80 6.07
CA ILE A 11 9.37 -14.76 4.59
C ILE A 11 10.70 -15.31 4.08
N HIS A 12 11.79 -15.09 4.81
CA HIS A 12 13.11 -15.61 4.47
C HIS A 12 13.39 -17.02 5.02
N GLY A 13 12.43 -17.66 5.69
CA GLY A 13 12.59 -19.00 6.26
C GLY A 13 13.63 -19.07 7.39
N ARG A 14 13.93 -17.95 8.04
CA ARG A 14 14.91 -17.84 9.14
C ARG A 14 14.31 -18.21 10.49
N ALA A 15 13.02 -18.00 10.67
CA ALA A 15 12.28 -18.37 11.87
C ALA A 15 10.85 -18.80 11.54
N ALA A 16 10.25 -19.60 12.43
CA ALA A 16 8.83 -19.86 12.45
C ALA A 16 8.19 -19.02 13.57
N LEU A 17 6.93 -18.63 13.35
CA LEU A 17 6.11 -17.97 14.37
C LEU A 17 5.20 -19.01 15.02
N ASP A 18 4.87 -18.80 16.30
CA ASP A 18 3.93 -19.63 17.06
C ASP A 18 2.46 -19.36 16.71
N TYR A 19 2.21 -18.38 15.84
CA TYR A 19 0.92 -18.03 15.28
C TYR A 19 1.02 -17.74 13.78
N THR A 20 -0.12 -17.81 13.09
CA THR A 20 -0.22 -17.40 11.68
C THR A 20 -0.42 -15.88 11.61
N PRO A 21 0.49 -15.11 10.97
CA PRO A 21 0.30 -13.68 10.80
C PRO A 21 -0.94 -13.35 9.99
N ALA A 22 -1.62 -12.25 10.34
CA ALA A 22 -2.84 -11.82 9.71
C ALA A 22 -2.87 -10.30 9.47
N ALA A 23 -3.56 -9.91 8.40
CA ALA A 23 -3.94 -8.54 8.13
C ALA A 23 -5.32 -8.50 7.45
N PHE A 24 -6.03 -7.39 7.65
CA PHE A 24 -7.43 -7.25 7.23
C PHE A 24 -7.55 -6.09 6.25
N PHE A 25 -7.98 -6.36 5.02
CA PHE A 25 -7.96 -5.39 3.92
C PHE A 25 -9.36 -4.85 3.65
N LEU A 26 -9.45 -3.53 3.54
CA LEU A 26 -10.65 -2.79 3.17
C LEU A 26 -10.25 -1.45 2.57
N HIS A 27 -11.19 -0.74 1.96
CA HIS A 27 -10.99 0.62 1.50
C HIS A 27 -11.44 1.61 2.58
N PHE A 28 -10.55 2.48 3.01
CA PHE A 28 -10.94 3.60 3.87
C PHE A 28 -11.79 4.62 3.09
N ASP A 29 -12.58 5.38 3.83
CA ASP A 29 -13.30 6.53 3.29
C ASP A 29 -12.32 7.50 2.61
N PRO A 30 -12.69 8.16 1.48
CA PRO A 30 -11.84 9.13 0.79
C PRO A 30 -11.26 10.23 1.69
N ALA A 31 -11.93 10.57 2.80
CA ALA A 31 -11.41 11.51 3.80
C ALA A 31 -10.08 11.05 4.45
N TYR A 32 -9.71 9.78 4.32
CA TYR A 32 -8.49 9.18 4.86
C TYR A 32 -7.51 8.71 3.77
N HIS A 33 -7.60 9.24 2.55
CA HIS A 33 -6.68 8.88 1.46
C HIS A 33 -5.47 9.81 1.37
N GLU A 34 -5.48 10.94 2.07
CA GLU A 34 -4.39 11.92 1.99
C GLU A 34 -4.03 12.54 3.33
N GLY A 35 -2.79 13.05 3.40
CA GLY A 35 -2.30 13.86 4.50
C GLY A 35 -2.30 13.14 5.85
N ARG A 36 -2.36 13.95 6.91
CA ARG A 36 -2.31 13.45 8.29
C ARG A 36 -3.49 12.52 8.65
N PRO A 37 -4.75 12.79 8.23
CA PRO A 37 -5.87 11.88 8.50
C PRO A 37 -5.65 10.46 7.96
N ALA A 38 -5.01 10.31 6.80
CA ALA A 38 -4.64 8.99 6.29
C ALA A 38 -3.73 8.27 7.27
N VAL A 39 -2.62 8.89 7.68
CA VAL A 39 -1.66 8.28 8.62
C VAL A 39 -2.36 7.88 9.92
N ASP A 40 -3.09 8.80 10.55
CA ASP A 40 -3.74 8.55 11.83
C ASP A 40 -4.78 7.42 11.74
N LYS A 41 -5.54 7.33 10.63
CA LYS A 41 -6.53 6.27 10.45
C LYS A 41 -5.89 4.88 10.30
N HIS A 42 -4.77 4.78 9.60
CA HIS A 42 -4.03 3.52 9.49
C HIS A 42 -3.47 3.08 10.84
N LEU A 43 -2.95 4.02 11.64
CA LEU A 43 -2.46 3.73 12.99
C LEU A 43 -3.61 3.26 13.90
N GLU A 44 -4.74 3.98 13.90
CA GLU A 44 -5.95 3.59 14.63
C GLU A 44 -6.37 2.16 14.27
N TYR A 45 -6.49 1.87 12.97
CA TYR A 45 -6.93 0.57 12.48
C TYR A 45 -5.95 -0.56 12.80
N PHE A 46 -4.64 -0.32 12.67
CA PHE A 46 -3.61 -1.27 13.05
C PHE A 46 -3.70 -1.63 14.54
N ARG A 47 -3.85 -0.63 15.41
CA ARG A 47 -3.98 -0.83 16.87
C ARG A 47 -5.28 -1.55 17.23
N ALA A 48 -6.39 -1.18 16.60
CA ALA A 48 -7.71 -1.76 16.88
C ALA A 48 -7.81 -3.24 16.49
N THR A 49 -7.10 -3.65 15.44
CA THR A 49 -7.17 -5.02 14.90
C THR A 49 -6.07 -5.94 15.43
N GLY A 50 -4.95 -5.39 15.91
CA GLY A 50 -3.79 -6.18 16.32
C GLY A 50 -3.07 -6.89 15.18
N MET A 51 -3.31 -6.49 13.92
CA MET A 51 -2.71 -7.11 12.73
C MET A 51 -1.18 -7.03 12.69
N ASP A 52 -0.54 -7.79 11.81
CA ASP A 52 0.92 -7.96 11.80
C ASP A 52 1.67 -6.99 10.89
N PHE A 53 0.98 -6.39 9.94
CA PHE A 53 1.56 -5.37 9.07
C PHE A 53 0.50 -4.36 8.62
N VAL A 54 0.95 -3.17 8.27
CA VAL A 54 0.10 -2.10 7.75
C VAL A 54 0.01 -2.24 6.24
N LYS A 55 -1.18 -2.50 5.71
CA LYS A 55 -1.49 -2.24 4.29
C LYS A 55 -2.01 -0.81 4.17
N ILE A 56 -1.59 -0.08 3.14
CA ILE A 56 -2.23 1.18 2.76
C ILE A 56 -3.61 0.87 2.18
N GLN A 57 -4.67 1.35 2.83
CA GLN A 57 -6.07 0.96 2.63
C GLN A 57 -6.79 1.84 1.60
N TYR A 58 -6.06 2.25 0.59
CA TYR A 58 -6.57 2.89 -0.62
C TYR A 58 -5.52 2.73 -1.72
N GLU A 59 -5.94 2.95 -2.96
CA GLU A 59 -5.04 3.03 -4.11
C GLU A 59 -5.14 4.40 -4.75
N GLN A 60 -4.01 4.87 -5.27
CA GLN A 60 -4.00 6.05 -6.11
C GLN A 60 -4.71 5.74 -7.42
N HIS A 61 -5.80 6.45 -7.68
CA HIS A 61 -6.54 6.30 -8.92
C HIS A 61 -5.73 6.90 -10.07
N LEU A 62 -5.54 6.10 -11.12
CA LEU A 62 -5.03 6.62 -12.38
C LEU A 62 -6.20 7.22 -13.17
N PRO A 63 -6.00 8.37 -13.85
CA PRO A 63 -6.95 8.86 -14.82
C PRO A 63 -7.31 7.79 -15.86
N PRO A 64 -8.53 7.80 -16.40
CA PRO A 64 -8.90 6.92 -17.50
C PRO A 64 -7.88 7.02 -18.65
N VAL A 65 -7.39 5.87 -19.09
CA VAL A 65 -6.45 5.76 -20.21
C VAL A 65 -7.18 5.24 -21.45
N PRO A 66 -6.68 5.50 -22.67
CA PRO A 66 -7.21 4.87 -23.88
C PRO A 66 -7.23 3.35 -23.76
N ALA A 67 -8.26 2.71 -24.33
CA ALA A 67 -8.36 1.26 -24.34
C ALA A 67 -7.15 0.63 -25.05
N ILE A 68 -6.59 -0.41 -24.45
CA ILE A 68 -5.44 -1.16 -24.98
C ILE A 68 -5.96 -2.42 -25.69
N ALA A 69 -6.01 -2.41 -27.02
CA ALA A 69 -6.48 -3.53 -27.83
C ALA A 69 -5.35 -4.30 -28.52
N GLN A 70 -4.22 -3.64 -28.78
CA GLN A 70 -3.05 -4.19 -29.46
C GLN A 70 -1.74 -3.66 -28.88
N ALA A 71 -0.63 -4.31 -29.23
CA ALA A 71 0.69 -3.98 -28.69
C ALA A 71 1.13 -2.51 -28.93
N GLY A 72 0.67 -1.88 -30.01
CA GLY A 72 1.01 -0.47 -30.32
C GLY A 72 0.35 0.55 -29.38
N ASP A 73 -0.77 0.19 -28.74
CA ASP A 73 -1.55 1.12 -27.92
C ASP A 73 -0.84 1.49 -26.62
N TRP A 74 0.06 0.62 -26.14
CA TRP A 74 0.89 0.87 -24.96
C TRP A 74 1.73 2.14 -25.08
N ALA A 75 2.12 2.53 -26.29
CA ALA A 75 2.88 3.76 -26.53
C ALA A 75 2.08 5.04 -26.24
N GLN A 76 0.75 4.94 -26.14
CA GLN A 76 -0.15 6.06 -25.87
C GLN A 76 -0.41 6.26 -24.37
N ILE A 77 0.02 5.32 -23.52
CA ILE A 77 -0.18 5.43 -22.07
C ILE A 77 0.65 6.60 -21.52
N PRO A 78 0.01 7.57 -20.84
CA PRO A 78 0.70 8.77 -20.37
C PRO A 78 1.72 8.42 -19.29
N ARG A 79 2.83 9.16 -19.30
CA ARG A 79 3.79 9.19 -18.19
C ARG A 79 3.40 10.31 -17.26
N TYR A 80 3.00 9.97 -16.03
CA TYR A 80 2.68 10.97 -15.02
C TYR A 80 3.96 11.57 -14.42
N PRO A 81 3.99 12.88 -14.13
CA PRO A 81 5.11 13.50 -13.43
C PRO A 81 5.19 13.00 -11.99
N GLU A 82 6.35 13.15 -11.35
CA GLU A 82 6.55 12.79 -9.93
C GLU A 82 5.50 13.44 -9.02
N SER A 83 5.17 14.71 -9.26
CA SER A 83 4.18 15.48 -8.51
C SER A 83 2.77 14.86 -8.49
N PHE A 84 2.47 13.98 -9.45
CA PHE A 84 1.21 13.21 -9.46
C PHE A 84 1.18 12.20 -8.31
N PHE A 85 2.33 11.65 -7.90
CA PHE A 85 2.45 10.64 -6.85
C PHE A 85 2.71 11.21 -5.46
N ASP A 86 3.00 12.52 -5.35
CA ASP A 86 3.29 13.21 -4.08
C ASP A 86 2.27 12.90 -2.96
N PRO A 87 0.95 12.90 -3.18
CA PRO A 87 0.00 12.62 -2.09
C PRO A 87 0.19 11.23 -1.48
N THR A 88 0.38 10.21 -2.32
CA THR A 88 0.63 8.83 -1.89
C THR A 88 1.99 8.71 -1.22
N VAL A 89 3.03 9.33 -1.79
CA VAL A 89 4.38 9.31 -1.22
C VAL A 89 4.38 9.90 0.19
N ARG A 90 3.70 11.03 0.43
CA ARG A 90 3.61 11.64 1.76
C ARG A 90 2.93 10.74 2.79
N VAL A 91 1.91 9.98 2.39
CA VAL A 91 1.26 9.01 3.28
C VAL A 91 2.19 7.84 3.58
N VAL A 92 2.88 7.31 2.57
CA VAL A 92 3.90 6.26 2.74
C VAL A 92 4.99 6.74 3.71
N GLU A 93 5.53 7.94 3.51
CA GLU A 93 6.55 8.54 4.38
C GLU A 93 6.06 8.66 5.83
N GLY A 94 4.86 9.20 6.04
CA GLY A 94 4.28 9.33 7.37
C GLY A 94 4.07 7.99 8.07
N LEU A 95 3.61 6.97 7.34
CA LEU A 95 3.43 5.62 7.89
C LEU A 95 4.77 4.94 8.18
N VAL A 96 5.74 5.03 7.28
CA VAL A 96 7.08 4.48 7.51
C VAL A 96 7.72 5.16 8.71
N GLN A 97 7.67 6.49 8.80
CA GLN A 97 8.19 7.22 9.96
C GLN A 97 7.54 6.76 11.28
N ALA A 98 6.24 6.50 11.28
CA ALA A 98 5.51 6.07 12.47
C ALA A 98 5.70 4.59 12.83
N MET A 99 5.92 3.71 11.84
CA MET A 99 5.78 2.26 12.00
C MET A 99 7.04 1.45 11.68
N HIS A 100 8.12 2.03 11.14
CA HIS A 100 9.25 1.22 10.65
C HIS A 100 9.89 0.33 11.73
N ASP A 101 9.92 0.76 12.98
CA ASP A 101 10.47 0.00 14.11
C ASP A 101 9.50 -1.06 14.65
N GLU A 102 8.27 -1.10 14.14
CA GLU A 102 7.21 -1.95 14.67
C GLU A 102 6.70 -2.96 13.64
N ALA A 103 6.33 -2.50 12.44
CA ALA A 103 5.63 -3.31 11.45
C ALA A 103 6.05 -2.96 10.00
N LEU A 104 5.82 -3.90 9.08
CA LEU A 104 5.95 -3.63 7.65
C LEU A 104 4.82 -2.69 7.20
N VAL A 105 5.15 -1.74 6.32
CA VAL A 105 4.19 -0.90 5.59
C VAL A 105 4.18 -1.37 4.14
N VAL A 106 3.01 -1.75 3.64
CA VAL A 106 2.81 -2.35 2.32
C VAL A 106 1.86 -1.47 1.50
N LEU A 107 2.33 -1.04 0.34
CA LEU A 107 1.54 -0.30 -0.65
C LEU A 107 1.04 -1.27 -1.74
N THR A 108 -0.20 -1.07 -2.20
CA THR A 108 -0.74 -1.78 -3.36
C THR A 108 -0.53 -0.95 -4.62
N LEU A 109 0.06 -1.57 -5.65
CA LEU A 109 0.19 -1.00 -6.99
C LEU A 109 -0.45 -1.95 -7.99
N TYR A 110 -1.28 -1.42 -8.88
CA TYR A 110 -1.88 -2.21 -9.95
C TYR A 110 -0.85 -2.59 -11.01
N SER A 111 -0.89 -3.84 -11.46
CA SER A 111 -0.07 -4.28 -12.58
C SER A 111 -0.53 -3.61 -13.87
N PRO A 112 0.36 -3.47 -14.88
CA PRO A 112 -0.05 -2.99 -16.21
C PRO A 112 -1.23 -3.78 -16.79
N PHE A 113 -1.31 -5.08 -16.49
CA PHE A 113 -2.44 -5.91 -16.91
C PHE A 113 -3.77 -5.50 -16.25
N MET A 114 -3.77 -5.21 -14.94
CA MET A 114 -4.98 -4.72 -14.28
C MET A 114 -5.41 -3.36 -14.81
N LEU A 115 -4.46 -2.47 -15.14
CA LEU A 115 -4.76 -1.18 -15.75
C LEU A 115 -5.38 -1.33 -17.14
N ALA A 116 -4.92 -2.31 -17.93
CA ALA A 116 -5.46 -2.57 -19.27
C ALA A 116 -6.90 -3.12 -19.27
N MET A 117 -7.38 -3.64 -18.13
CA MET A 117 -8.73 -4.20 -17.98
C MET A 117 -9.76 -3.20 -17.40
N GLN A 118 -9.35 -1.99 -17.05
CA GLN A 118 -10.25 -0.92 -16.57
C GLN A 118 -10.99 -0.26 -17.74
#